data_AF-A0A7X8MNY0-F1
#
_entry.id   AF-A0A7X8MNY0-F1
#
_cell.length_a   1.000
_cell.length_b   1.000
_cell.length_c   1.000
_cell.angle_alpha   90.00
_cell.angle_beta   90.00
_cell.angle_gamma   90.00
#
_symmetry.space_group_name_H-M   'P 1'
#
loop_
_entity.id
_entity.type
_entity.pdbx_description
1 polymer ?
#
loop_
_entity_poly.entity_id
_entity_poly.type
_entity_poly.pdbx_seq_one_letter_code
_entity_poly.pdbx_strand_id
1 'polypeptide(L)'
;MESISLGINCYRAILAQVNSLESVWPKPNTLKQIYEELTELSFFMLEQDSHGINQSIDQMLITLEDIKASWPSEGQPIEIRMIVSELETHLEYLRREYIQQLMT
;
A
#
# COMPACT_ATOMS: atom_id res chain seq x y z
N MET A 1 9.59 18.66 9.65
CA MET A 1 8.53 18.29 10.61
C MET A 1 7.21 17.97 9.91
N GLU A 2 6.78 18.73 8.90
CA GLU A 2 5.52 18.46 8.18
C GLU A 2 5.54 17.17 7.34
N SER A 3 6.67 16.84 6.68
CA SER A 3 6.78 15.64 5.82
C SER A 3 6.59 14.31 6.57
N ILE A 4 7.11 14.21 7.80
CA ILE A 4 6.89 13.02 8.66
C ILE A 4 5.40 12.85 8.95
N SER A 5 4.66 13.94 9.17
CA SER A 5 3.22 13.87 9.41
C SER A 5 2.43 13.45 8.17
N LEU A 6 2.85 13.89 6.98
CA LEU A 6 2.22 13.52 5.70
C LEU A 6 2.46 12.05 5.37
N GLY A 7 3.68 11.54 5.58
CA GLY A 7 4.00 10.12 5.44
C GLY A 7 3.14 9.25 6.35
N ILE A 8 3.04 9.59 7.64
CA ILE A 8 2.19 8.85 8.60
C ILE A 8 0.71 8.89 8.20
N ASN A 9 0.21 10.04 7.74
CA ASN A 9 -1.18 10.15 7.29
C ASN A 9 -1.44 9.32 6.02
N CYS A 10 -0.48 9.29 5.09
CA CYS A 10 -0.57 8.44 3.91
C CYS A 10 -0.55 6.96 4.29
N TYR A 11 0.33 6.53 5.19
CA TYR A 11 0.33 5.16 5.72
C TYR A 11 -1.03 4.77 6.32
N ARG A 12 -1.64 5.66 7.12
CA ARG A 12 -2.98 5.43 7.68
C ARG A 12 -4.05 5.29 6.59
N ALA A 13 -3.95 6.06 5.52
CA ALA A 13 -4.86 5.94 4.38
C ALA A 13 -4.68 4.59 3.67
N ILE A 14 -3.44 4.13 3.46
CA ILE A 14 -3.16 2.80 2.89
C ILE A 14 -3.77 1.71 3.78
N LEU A 15 -3.51 1.73 5.09
CA LEU A 15 -4.07 0.76 6.03
C LEU A 15 -5.61 0.74 5.99
N ALA A 16 -6.25 1.92 5.95
CA ALA A 16 -7.70 2.02 5.85
C ALA A 16 -8.23 1.37 4.55
N GLN A 17 -7.55 1.58 3.42
CA GLN A 17 -7.92 0.96 2.14
C GLN A 17 -7.71 -0.55 2.13
N VAL A 18 -6.65 -1.06 2.77
CA VAL A 18 -6.46 -2.52 2.92
C VAL A 18 -7.58 -3.13 3.76
N ASN A 19 -7.98 -2.48 4.85
CA ASN A 19 -9.13 -2.93 5.65
C ASN A 19 -10.43 -2.92 4.84
N SER A 20 -10.65 -1.89 4.02
CA SER A 20 -11.79 -1.83 3.09
C SER A 20 -11.74 -2.99 2.10
N LEU A 21 -10.57 -3.27 1.51
CA LEU A 21 -10.37 -4.39 0.60
C LEU A 21 -10.73 -5.71 1.27
N GLU A 22 -10.24 -5.95 2.49
CA GLU A 22 -10.55 -7.16 3.26
C GLU A 22 -12.05 -7.37 3.47
N SER A 23 -12.80 -6.30 3.72
CA SER A 23 -14.24 -6.38 3.94
C SER A 23 -15.04 -6.81 2.70
N VAL A 24 -14.53 -6.53 1.50
CA VAL A 24 -15.22 -6.82 0.23
C VAL A 24 -14.57 -7.96 -0.56
N TRP A 25 -13.39 -8.42 -0.15
CA TRP A 25 -12.64 -9.43 -0.88
C TRP A 25 -13.19 -10.84 -0.63
N PRO A 26 -13.45 -11.64 -1.70
CA PRO A 26 -14.11 -12.93 -1.56
C PRO A 26 -13.25 -14.02 -0.87
N LYS A 27 -11.94 -13.81 -0.74
CA LYS A 27 -10.99 -14.78 -0.15
C LYS A 27 -10.10 -14.10 0.89
N PRO A 28 -10.55 -13.90 2.14
CA PRO A 28 -9.87 -13.07 3.13
C PRO A 28 -8.42 -13.50 3.41
N ASN A 29 -8.13 -14.80 3.34
CA ASN A 29 -6.78 -15.34 3.55
C ASN A 29 -5.74 -14.85 2.52
N THR A 30 -6.17 -14.34 1.36
CA THR A 30 -5.27 -13.84 0.32
C THR A 30 -4.61 -12.51 0.69
N LEU A 31 -5.20 -11.73 1.61
CA LEU A 31 -4.70 -10.39 1.95
C LEU A 31 -3.69 -10.39 3.12
N LYS A 32 -3.39 -11.55 3.71
CA LYS A 32 -2.41 -11.68 4.80
C LYS A 32 -1.04 -11.10 4.42
N GLN A 33 -0.62 -11.32 3.18
CA GLN A 33 0.65 -10.83 2.66
C GLN A 33 0.73 -9.30 2.68
N ILE A 34 -0.36 -8.60 2.31
CA ILE A 34 -0.40 -7.14 2.33
C ILE A 34 -0.23 -6.60 3.76
N TYR A 35 -0.84 -7.25 4.75
CA TYR A 35 -0.68 -6.83 6.15
C TYR A 35 0.74 -7.03 6.68
N GLU A 36 1.43 -8.08 6.23
CA GLU A 36 2.85 -8.32 6.55
C GLU A 36 3.72 -7.22 5.91
N GLU A 37 3.49 -6.91 4.64
CA GLU A 37 4.18 -5.84 3.90
C GLU A 37 3.91 -4.45 4.50
N LEU A 38 2.68 -4.19 4.97
CA LEU A 38 2.34 -2.97 5.71
C LEU A 38 3.07 -2.86 7.05
N THR A 39 3.32 -3.98 7.72
CA THR A 39 4.05 -4.01 8.98
C THR A 39 5.52 -3.66 8.72
N GLU A 40 6.11 -4.26 7.68
CA GLU A 40 7.48 -3.97 7.26
C GLU A 40 7.66 -2.52 6.79
N LEU A 41 6.74 -2.01 5.97
CA LEU A 41 6.73 -0.60 5.56
C LEU A 41 6.70 0.33 6.79
N SER A 42 5.85 0.03 7.78
CA SER A 42 5.79 0.83 9.01
C SER A 42 7.09 0.82 9.79
N PHE A 43 7.79 -0.32 9.81
CA PHE A 43 9.10 -0.45 10.44
C PHE A 43 10.14 0.44 9.75
N PHE A 44 10.26 0.38 8.41
CA PHE A 44 11.21 1.23 7.70
C PHE A 44 10.86 2.73 7.78
N MET A 45 9.57 3.08 7.83
CA MET A 45 9.13 4.46 8.10
C MET A 45 9.56 4.96 9.48
N LEU A 46 9.52 4.11 10.51
CA LEU A 46 10.00 4.45 11.85
C LEU A 46 11.51 4.65 11.89
N GLU A 47 12.26 3.78 11.21
CA GLU A 47 13.73 3.86 11.09
C GLU A 47 14.19 4.98 10.13
N GLN A 48 13.26 5.63 9.42
CA GLN A 48 13.54 6.60 8.35
C GLN A 48 14.44 6.02 7.25
N ASP A 49 14.38 4.70 7.05
CA ASP A 49 15.12 4.00 6.01
C ASP A 49 14.40 4.15 4.67
N SER A 50 14.80 5.18 3.92
CA SER A 50 14.21 5.47 2.62
C SER A 50 14.43 4.34 1.60
N HIS A 51 15.50 3.54 1.74
CA HIS A 51 15.72 2.40 0.84
C HIS A 51 14.72 1.28 1.14
N GLY A 52 14.61 0.90 2.42
CA GLY A 52 13.65 -0.10 2.89
C GLY A 52 12.21 0.29 2.56
N ILE A 53 11.84 1.57 2.74
CA ILE A 53 10.51 2.09 2.37
C ILE A 53 10.22 1.87 0.89
N ASN A 54 11.16 2.22 0.01
CA ASN A 54 10.96 2.06 -1.43
C ASN A 54 10.83 0.58 -1.84
N GLN A 55 11.63 -0.30 -1.23
CA GLN A 55 11.53 -1.75 -1.45
C GLN A 55 10.18 -2.31 -0.99
N SER A 56 9.72 -1.94 0.21
CA SER A 56 8.40 -2.37 0.68
C SER A 56 7.27 -1.86 -0.22
N ILE A 57 7.39 -0.63 -0.74
CA ILE A 57 6.42 -0.10 -1.71
C ILE A 57 6.42 -0.92 -3.01
N ASP A 58 7.59 -1.24 -3.57
CA ASP A 58 7.70 -2.10 -4.76
C ASP A 58 7.04 -3.46 -4.53
N GLN A 59 7.31 -4.07 -3.37
CA GLN A 59 6.73 -5.36 -3.02
C GLN A 59 5.21 -5.30 -2.92
N MET A 60 4.67 -4.28 -2.25
CA MET A 60 3.21 -4.08 -2.17
C MET A 60 2.57 -3.88 -3.54
N LEU A 61 3.20 -3.12 -4.45
CA LEU A 61 2.70 -2.94 -5.81
C LEU A 61 2.65 -4.26 -6.59
N ILE A 62 3.66 -5.12 -6.43
CA ILE A 62 3.68 -6.46 -7.03
C ILE A 62 2.52 -7.31 -6.48
N THR A 63 2.34 -7.31 -5.16
CA THR A 63 1.24 -8.04 -4.51
C THR A 63 -0.13 -7.55 -4.97
N LEU A 64 -0.30 -6.24 -5.17
CA LEU A 64 -1.52 -5.68 -5.76
C LEU A 64 -1.74 -6.16 -7.19
N GLU A 65 -0.71 -6.22 -8.03
CA GLU A 65 -0.81 -6.78 -9.39
C GLU A 65 -1.18 -8.27 -9.39
N ASP A 66 -0.62 -9.07 -8.47
CA ASP A 66 -1.00 -10.47 -8.31
C ASP A 66 -2.46 -10.63 -7.88
N ILE A 67 -2.93 -9.76 -6.99
CA ILE A 67 -4.34 -9.66 -6.60
C ILE A 67 -5.20 -9.33 -7.82
N LYS A 68 -4.77 -8.38 -8.67
CA LYS A 68 -5.48 -8.05 -9.92
C LYS A 68 -5.52 -9.25 -10.87
N ALA A 69 -4.42 -9.97 -11.01
CA ALA A 69 -4.35 -11.17 -11.85
C ALA A 69 -5.24 -12.31 -11.33
N SER A 70 -5.47 -12.37 -10.02
CA SER A 70 -6.34 -13.36 -9.37
C SER A 70 -7.84 -13.05 -9.47
N TRP A 71 -8.22 -11.93 -10.10
CA TRP A 71 -9.60 -11.49 -10.16
C TRP A 71 -10.52 -12.51 -10.86
N PRO A 72 -11.74 -12.73 -10.34
CA PRO A 72 -12.76 -13.52 -11.04
C PRO A 72 -13.04 -12.92 -12.42
N SER A 73 -13.17 -13.78 -13.43
CA SER A 73 -13.47 -13.40 -14.82
C SER A 73 -14.89 -12.87 -15.02
N GLU A 74 -15.81 -13.13 -14.08
CA GLU A 74 -17.18 -12.62 -14.08
C GLU A 74 -17.28 -11.34 -13.24
N GLY A 75 -17.22 -10.19 -13.91
CA GLY A 75 -17.64 -8.88 -13.40
C GLY A 75 -17.10 -8.51 -12.00
N GLN A 76 -15.90 -7.93 -11.95
CA GLN A 76 -15.36 -7.41 -10.69
C GLN A 76 -16.27 -6.32 -10.11
N PRO A 77 -16.53 -6.32 -8.79
CA PRO A 77 -17.09 -5.17 -8.13
C PRO A 77 -16.23 -3.94 -8.42
N ILE A 78 -16.85 -2.89 -8.97
CA ILE A 78 -16.20 -1.59 -9.23
C ILE A 78 -15.46 -1.08 -7.98
N GLU A 79 -16.04 -1.35 -6.81
CA GLU A 79 -15.49 -1.03 -5.51
C GLU A 79 -14.08 -1.60 -5.28
N ILE A 80 -13.85 -2.88 -5.59
CA ILE A 80 -12.53 -3.52 -5.45
C ILE A 80 -11.51 -2.83 -6.36
N ARG A 81 -11.89 -2.53 -7.61
CA ARG A 81 -11.00 -1.84 -8.55
C ARG A 81 -10.64 -0.44 -8.06
N MET A 82 -11.59 0.29 -7.50
CA MET A 82 -11.35 1.61 -6.92
C MET A 82 -10.39 1.53 -5.73
N ILE A 83 -10.63 0.62 -4.78
CA ILE A 83 -9.76 0.44 -3.61
C ILE A 83 -8.32 0.13 -4.04
N VAL A 84 -8.13 -0.79 -5.00
CA VAL A 84 -6.80 -1.13 -5.51
C VAL A 84 -6.12 0.08 -6.16
N SER A 85 -6.83 0.85 -7.00
CA SER A 85 -6.26 2.06 -7.60
C SER A 85 -5.92 3.16 -6.59
N GLU A 86 -6.70 3.28 -5.51
CA GLU A 86 -6.41 4.20 -4.41
C GLU A 86 -5.17 3.77 -3.62
N LEU A 87 -5.00 2.47 -3.38
CA LEU A 87 -3.79 1.91 -2.77
C LEU A 87 -2.55 2.23 -3.59
N GLU A 88 -2.57 2.00 -4.91
CA GLU A 88 -1.47 2.33 -5.80
C GLU A 88 -1.11 3.82 -5.77
N THR A 89 -2.14 4.67 -5.79
CA THR A 89 -1.96 6.12 -5.74
C THR A 89 -1.29 6.56 -4.43
N HIS A 90 -1.71 6.00 -3.30
CA HIS A 90 -1.11 6.31 -2.01
C HIS A 90 0.32 5.78 -1.87
N LEU A 91 0.59 4.57 -2.36
CA LEU A 91 1.94 3.99 -2.39
C LEU A 91 2.90 4.84 -3.24
N GLU A 92 2.47 5.28 -4.42
CA GLU A 92 3.26 6.16 -5.28
C GLU A 92 3.46 7.56 -4.67
N TYR A 93 2.47 8.10 -3.96
CA TYR A 93 2.63 9.33 -3.21
C TYR A 93 3.68 9.17 -2.11
N LEU A 94 3.58 8.11 -1.30
CA LEU A 94 4.51 7.83 -0.20
C LEU A 94 5.95 7.68 -0.72
N ARG A 95 6.14 6.97 -1.83
CA ARG A 95 7.42 6.85 -2.54
C ARG A 95 8.01 8.22 -2.86
N ARG A 96 7.23 9.12 -3.46
CA ARG A 96 7.70 10.46 -3.84
C ARG A 96 8.13 11.28 -2.62
N GLU A 97 7.37 11.23 -1.54
CA GLU A 97 7.70 11.94 -0.30
C GLU A 97 9.06 11.51 0.29
N TYR A 98 9.36 10.21 0.25
CA TYR A 98 10.63 9.70 0.80
C TYR A 98 11.80 9.77 -0.20
N ILE A 99 11.55 9.74 -1.51
CA ILE A 99 12.58 10.07 -2.51
C ILE A 99 13.00 11.53 -2.40
N GLN A 100 12.06 12.45 -2.20
CA GLN A 100 12.36 13.88 -2.07
C GLN A 100 13.21 14.20 -0.84
N GLN A 101 13.05 13.45 0.26
CA GLN A 101 13.87 13.60 1.47
C GLN A 101 15.33 13.20 1.27
N LEU A 102 15.66 12.34 0.29
CA LEU A 102 17.05 11.99 -0.04
C LEU A 102 17.78 13.07 -0.85
N MET A 103 17.07 14.05 -1.41
CA MET A 103 17.64 15.12 -2.24
C MET A 103 17.86 16.45 -1.48
N THR A 104 17.43 16.53 -0.23
CA THR A 104 17.57 17.70 0.67
C THR A 104 18.58 17.43 1.76
#